data_AF-A0A1Q7BBT0-F1
#
_entry.id   AF-A0A1Q7BBT0-F1
#
_cell.length_a   1.000
_cell.length_b   1.000
_cell.length_c   1.000
_cell.angle_alpha   90.00
_cell.angle_beta   90.00
_cell.angle_gamma   90.00
#
_symmetry.space_group_name_H-M   'P 1'
#
loop_
_entity.id
_entity.type
_entity.pdbx_description
1 polymer ?
#
loop_
_entity_poly.entity_id
_entity_poly.type
_entity_poly.pdbx_seq_one_letter_code
_entity_poly.pdbx_strand_id
1 'polypeptide(L)'
;MTATRLALIALACSAALPASAQLLQRKELSYPIALTIAQAALEDCKARGYATSVVVVDRGGNTVVALRDDNAGAHTMENARRKAYTAMTFKMTTDAFIKEMATRPVRREQTTLPNVIAISGGVPIKVGNDVIGGVGLSGSPGVDEPCVMAGLDKVKDQLQ
;
A
#
# COMPACT_ATOMS: atom_id res chain seq x y z
N MET A 1 66.12 -24.69 -41.45
CA MET A 1 65.18 -23.59 -41.74
C MET A 1 63.92 -24.20 -42.33
N THR A 2 62.80 -24.19 -41.62
CA THR A 2 61.42 -24.02 -42.13
C THR A 2 60.45 -24.26 -40.97
N ALA A 3 59.80 -23.18 -40.56
CA ALA A 3 59.00 -23.09 -39.35
C ALA A 3 57.57 -23.61 -39.53
N THR A 4 57.17 -24.36 -38.52
CA THR A 4 55.85 -24.85 -38.13
C THR A 4 54.77 -23.76 -38.14
N ARG A 5 53.61 -23.97 -38.78
CA ARG A 5 52.33 -23.31 -38.44
C ARG A 5 51.13 -24.19 -38.86
N LEU A 6 50.67 -25.07 -37.97
CA LEU A 6 49.33 -25.66 -38.03
C LEU A 6 48.42 -24.83 -37.12
N ALA A 7 47.47 -24.10 -37.69
CA ALA A 7 46.51 -23.30 -36.94
C ALA A 7 45.37 -24.19 -36.44
N LEU A 8 45.31 -24.44 -35.12
CA LEU A 8 44.12 -24.98 -34.47
C LEU A 8 43.09 -23.86 -34.31
N ILE A 9 41.99 -23.95 -35.04
CA ILE A 9 40.77 -23.16 -34.76
C ILE A 9 40.05 -23.90 -33.62
N ALA A 10 40.29 -23.46 -32.38
CA ALA A 10 39.51 -23.90 -31.23
C ALA A 10 38.12 -23.29 -31.31
N LEU A 11 37.11 -24.11 -31.64
CA LEU A 11 35.71 -23.75 -31.58
C LEU A 11 35.33 -23.53 -30.11
N ALA A 12 35.44 -22.29 -29.63
CA ALA A 12 34.97 -21.90 -28.31
C ALA A 12 33.43 -21.96 -28.32
N CYS A 13 32.87 -23.11 -27.95
CA CYS A 13 31.47 -23.19 -27.53
C CYS A 13 31.32 -22.31 -26.28
N SER A 14 30.93 -21.06 -26.48
CA SER A 14 30.44 -20.19 -25.42
C SER A 14 29.19 -20.86 -24.85
N ALA A 15 29.36 -21.61 -23.76
CA ALA A 15 28.25 -22.07 -22.95
C ALA A 15 27.54 -20.81 -22.42
N ALA A 16 26.43 -20.44 -23.07
CA ALA A 16 25.54 -19.43 -22.56
C ALA A 16 25.01 -19.95 -21.22
N LEU A 17 25.57 -19.46 -20.11
CA LEU A 17 25.01 -19.72 -18.79
C LEU A 17 23.55 -19.24 -18.82
N PRO A 18 22.58 -20.03 -18.31
CA PRO A 18 21.23 -19.55 -18.22
C PRO A 18 21.27 -18.29 -17.35
N ALA A 19 20.73 -17.19 -17.87
CA ALA A 19 20.52 -16.01 -17.07
C ALA A 19 19.64 -16.42 -15.88
N SER A 20 20.23 -16.58 -14.70
CA SER A 20 19.48 -16.86 -13.48
C SER A 20 18.55 -15.70 -13.23
N ALA A 21 17.27 -15.87 -13.56
CA ALA A 21 16.24 -14.93 -13.18
C ALA A 21 16.21 -14.86 -11.65
N GLN A 22 16.71 -13.76 -11.09
CA GLN A 22 16.66 -13.52 -9.65
C GLN A 22 15.24 -13.07 -9.27
N LEU A 23 14.59 -13.85 -8.41
CA LEU A 23 13.28 -13.49 -7.85
C LEU A 23 13.47 -12.47 -6.72
N LEU A 24 12.60 -11.45 -6.70
CA LEU A 24 12.55 -10.50 -5.60
C LEU A 24 11.85 -11.14 -4.40
N GLN A 25 12.50 -11.16 -3.24
CA GLN A 25 11.87 -11.48 -1.97
C GLN A 25 11.35 -10.20 -1.31
N ARG A 26 10.10 -10.20 -0.81
CA ARG A 26 9.50 -9.05 -0.13
C ARG A 26 8.61 -9.50 1.04
N LYS A 27 8.55 -8.69 2.10
CA LYS A 27 7.54 -8.83 3.17
C LYS A 27 6.16 -8.52 2.59
N GLU A 28 5.13 -9.33 2.81
CA GLU A 28 3.77 -9.08 2.34
C GLU A 28 2.81 -8.95 3.52
N LEU A 29 1.73 -8.18 3.34
CA LEU A 29 0.70 -8.04 4.35
C LEU A 29 -0.10 -9.35 4.47
N SER A 30 -0.14 -9.91 5.67
CA SER A 30 -0.96 -11.09 5.94
C SER A 30 -2.43 -10.68 6.15
N TYR A 31 -3.36 -11.52 5.69
CA TYR A 31 -4.80 -11.33 5.93
C TYR A 31 -5.14 -11.17 7.42
N PRO A 32 -4.59 -11.97 8.35
CA PRO A 32 -4.90 -11.80 9.78
C PRO A 32 -4.53 -10.41 10.31
N ILE A 33 -3.36 -9.87 9.94
CA ILE A 33 -2.95 -8.51 10.32
C ILE A 33 -3.91 -7.48 9.72
N ALA A 34 -4.23 -7.62 8.43
CA ALA A 34 -5.19 -6.72 7.76
C ALA A 34 -6.57 -6.71 8.44
N LEU A 35 -7.05 -7.88 8.85
CA LEU A 35 -8.33 -8.02 9.56
C LEU A 35 -8.29 -7.33 10.92
N THR A 36 -7.24 -7.56 11.71
CA THR A 36 -7.07 -6.91 13.02
C THR A 36 -7.04 -5.38 12.90
N ILE A 37 -6.30 -4.84 11.93
CA ILE A 37 -6.27 -3.39 11.66
C ILE A 37 -7.68 -2.88 11.36
N ALA A 38 -8.39 -3.53 10.43
CA ALA A 38 -9.71 -3.10 9.99
C ALA A 38 -10.73 -3.13 11.14
N GLN A 39 -10.80 -4.24 11.88
CA GLN A 39 -11.74 -4.39 13.00
C GLN A 39 -11.50 -3.35 14.08
N ALA A 40 -10.25 -3.19 14.53
CA ALA A 40 -9.94 -2.24 15.58
C ALA A 40 -10.16 -0.77 15.15
N ALA A 41 -9.89 -0.43 13.90
CA ALA A 41 -10.18 0.91 13.38
C ALA A 41 -11.69 1.19 13.33
N LEU A 42 -12.48 0.21 12.87
CA LEU A 42 -13.94 0.31 12.82
C LEU A 42 -14.54 0.46 14.23
N GLU A 43 -14.07 -0.35 15.18
CA GLU A 43 -14.49 -0.31 16.59
C GLU A 43 -14.16 1.04 17.25
N ASP A 44 -12.97 1.60 17.02
CA ASP A 44 -12.59 2.91 17.55
C ASP A 44 -13.49 4.02 16.99
N CYS A 45 -13.76 4.00 15.68
CA CYS A 45 -14.65 4.99 15.05
C CYS A 45 -16.10 4.85 15.52
N LYS A 46 -16.58 3.61 15.72
CA LYS A 46 -17.88 3.35 16.31
C LYS A 46 -17.98 3.87 17.74
N ALA A 47 -16.94 3.70 18.56
CA ALA A 47 -16.90 4.24 19.93
C ALA A 47 -16.94 5.78 19.97
N ARG A 48 -16.52 6.45 18.88
CA ARG A 48 -16.65 7.90 18.68
C ARG A 48 -18.02 8.34 18.15
N GLY A 49 -18.93 7.40 17.90
CA GLY A 49 -20.27 7.68 17.37
C GLY A 49 -20.31 7.84 15.84
N TYR A 50 -19.29 7.37 15.12
CA TYR A 50 -19.26 7.42 13.66
C TYR A 50 -19.63 6.08 13.05
N ALA A 51 -20.48 6.08 12.02
CA ALA A 51 -20.78 4.91 11.19
C ALA A 51 -19.91 4.95 9.94
N THR A 52 -18.95 4.03 9.83
CA THR A 52 -17.85 4.14 8.88
C THR A 52 -17.67 2.88 8.02
N SER A 53 -16.91 3.01 6.94
CA SER A 53 -16.35 1.86 6.23
C SER A 53 -14.82 1.92 6.31
N VAL A 54 -14.18 0.76 6.43
CA VAL A 54 -12.73 0.60 6.45
C VAL A 54 -12.31 -0.40 5.39
N VAL A 55 -11.25 -0.08 4.67
CA VAL A 55 -10.69 -0.94 3.63
C VAL A 55 -9.18 -1.04 3.81
N VAL A 56 -8.66 -2.26 3.74
CA VAL A 56 -7.23 -2.55 3.75
C VAL A 56 -6.85 -3.14 2.39
N VAL A 57 -5.81 -2.59 1.77
CA VAL A 57 -5.25 -3.05 0.51
C VAL A 57 -3.84 -3.60 0.68
N ASP A 58 -3.47 -4.58 -0.14
CA ASP A 58 -2.10 -5.12 -0.22
C ASP A 58 -1.15 -4.15 -0.96
N ARG A 59 0.11 -4.56 -1.14
CA ARG A 59 1.11 -3.81 -1.91
C ARG A 59 0.72 -3.55 -3.36
N GLY A 60 -0.09 -4.42 -3.96
CA GLY A 60 -0.60 -4.25 -5.32
C GLY A 60 -1.79 -3.30 -5.41
N GLY A 61 -2.35 -2.90 -4.27
CA GLY A 61 -3.57 -2.10 -4.19
C GLY A 61 -4.85 -2.94 -4.29
N ASN A 62 -4.75 -4.27 -4.17
CA ASN A 62 -5.91 -5.15 -4.13
C ASN A 62 -6.52 -5.14 -2.73
N THR A 63 -7.85 -5.12 -2.65
CA THR A 63 -8.55 -5.20 -1.38
C THR A 63 -8.31 -6.55 -0.71
N VAL A 64 -7.78 -6.52 0.51
CA VAL A 64 -7.59 -7.71 1.37
C VAL A 64 -8.77 -7.82 2.34
N VAL A 65 -9.18 -6.70 2.93
CA VAL A 65 -10.31 -6.62 3.88
C VAL A 65 -11.14 -5.38 3.57
N ALA A 66 -12.46 -5.51 3.62
CA ALA A 66 -13.40 -4.41 3.52
C ALA A 66 -14.56 -4.64 4.50
N LEU A 67 -14.74 -3.73 5.46
CA LEU A 67 -15.79 -3.78 6.46
C LEU A 67 -16.60 -2.49 6.41
N ARG A 68 -17.88 -2.58 6.73
CA ARG A 68 -18.82 -1.45 6.74
C ARG A 68 -19.74 -1.58 7.94
N ASP A 69 -19.79 -0.52 8.75
CA ASP A 69 -20.75 -0.41 9.82
C ASP A 69 -22.18 -0.32 9.30
N ASP A 70 -23.10 -0.74 10.16
CA ASP A 70 -24.50 -0.41 10.03
C ASP A 70 -24.68 1.11 9.96
N ASN A 71 -25.55 1.58 9.07
CA ASN A 71 -25.84 2.99 8.81
C ASN A 71 -24.70 3.83 8.19
N ALA A 72 -23.55 3.23 7.85
CA ALA A 72 -22.54 3.94 7.07
C ALA A 72 -23.07 4.23 5.65
N GLY A 73 -22.85 5.46 5.17
CA GLY A 73 -23.32 5.88 3.85
C GLY A 73 -22.72 5.05 2.71
N ALA A 74 -23.46 4.81 1.63
CA ALA A 74 -23.03 3.93 0.53
C ALA A 74 -21.69 4.33 -0.13
N HIS A 75 -21.37 5.62 -0.14
CA HIS A 75 -20.12 6.16 -0.71
C HIS A 75 -18.87 5.85 0.14
N THR A 76 -19.03 5.53 1.43
CA THR A 76 -17.92 5.37 2.38
C THR A 76 -16.99 4.22 2.00
N MET A 77 -17.51 3.12 1.46
CA MET A 77 -16.71 1.95 1.08
C MET A 77 -15.70 2.29 -0.02
N GLU A 78 -16.16 2.94 -1.09
CA GLU A 78 -15.28 3.31 -2.21
C GLU A 78 -14.31 4.42 -1.81
N ASN A 79 -14.74 5.37 -1.00
CA ASN A 79 -13.84 6.39 -0.44
C ASN A 79 -12.73 5.75 0.40
N ALA A 80 -13.06 4.84 1.32
CA ALA A 80 -12.10 4.13 2.15
C ALA A 80 -11.08 3.36 1.29
N ARG A 81 -11.54 2.63 0.26
CA ARG A 81 -10.66 1.91 -0.68
C ARG A 81 -9.69 2.86 -1.40
N ARG A 82 -10.18 3.99 -1.91
CA ARG A 82 -9.35 4.97 -2.63
C ARG A 82 -8.36 5.69 -1.71
N LYS A 83 -8.72 5.96 -0.46
CA LYS A 83 -7.81 6.50 0.56
C LYS A 83 -6.70 5.50 0.88
N ALA A 84 -7.03 4.22 1.10
CA ALA A 84 -6.07 3.15 1.31
C ALA A 84 -5.09 3.02 0.14
N TYR A 85 -5.62 2.99 -1.08
CA TYR A 85 -4.85 2.93 -2.32
C TYR A 85 -3.90 4.12 -2.47
N THR A 86 -4.38 5.33 -2.21
CA THR A 86 -3.57 6.56 -2.28
C THR A 86 -2.43 6.50 -1.27
N ALA A 87 -2.74 6.13 -0.02
CA ALA A 87 -1.74 6.09 1.03
C ALA A 87 -0.64 5.06 0.75
N MET A 88 -1.03 3.87 0.26
CA MET A 88 -0.12 2.81 -0.17
C MET A 88 0.77 3.28 -1.33
N THR A 89 0.15 3.79 -2.41
CA THR A 89 0.83 4.15 -3.66
C THR A 89 1.86 5.25 -3.45
N PHE A 90 1.49 6.30 -2.70
CA PHE A 90 2.35 7.44 -2.44
C PHE A 90 3.18 7.31 -1.16
N LYS A 91 3.08 6.16 -0.46
CA LYS A 91 3.88 5.80 0.72
C LYS A 91 3.79 6.80 1.88
N MET A 92 2.67 7.51 1.97
CA MET A 92 2.42 8.61 2.92
C MET A 92 0.94 8.65 3.28
N THR A 93 0.58 9.34 4.36
CA THR A 93 -0.84 9.52 4.68
C THR A 93 -1.53 10.40 3.64
N THR A 94 -2.83 10.24 3.46
CA THR A 94 -3.62 11.14 2.61
C THR A 94 -3.58 12.58 3.11
N ASP A 95 -3.41 12.80 4.42
CA ASP A 95 -3.26 14.14 5.00
C ASP A 95 -1.97 14.81 4.55
N ALA A 96 -0.86 14.07 4.59
CA ALA A 96 0.40 14.54 4.07
C ALA A 96 0.31 14.76 2.54
N PHE A 97 -0.41 13.91 1.80
CA PHE A 97 -0.65 14.08 0.36
C PHE A 97 -1.37 15.40 0.07
N ILE A 98 -2.44 15.69 0.81
CA ILE A 98 -3.20 16.95 0.72
C ILE A 98 -2.30 18.14 1.04
N LYS A 99 -1.50 18.07 2.11
CA LYS A 99 -0.60 19.16 2.50
C LYS A 99 0.40 19.50 1.38
N GLU A 100 0.94 18.49 0.71
CA GLU A 100 1.87 18.71 -0.39
C GLU A 100 1.22 19.32 -1.64
N MET A 101 -0.10 19.22 -1.81
CA MET A 101 -0.79 19.87 -2.94
C MET A 101 -0.67 21.40 -2.91
N ALA A 102 -0.39 22.01 -1.75
CA ALA A 102 -0.19 23.46 -1.66
C ALA A 102 1.10 23.91 -2.36
N THR A 103 2.16 23.11 -2.29
CA THR A 103 3.50 23.48 -2.76
C THR A 103 3.96 22.70 -3.98
N ARG A 104 3.29 21.59 -4.33
CA ARG A 104 3.65 20.71 -5.45
C ARG A 104 2.47 20.57 -6.42
N PRO A 105 2.43 21.33 -7.53
CA PRO A 105 1.35 21.26 -8.51
C PRO A 105 1.06 19.84 -9.03
N VAL A 106 2.11 19.04 -9.22
CA VAL A 106 2.00 17.64 -9.65
C VAL A 106 1.14 16.77 -8.72
N ARG A 107 1.04 17.08 -7.42
CA ARG A 107 0.15 16.35 -6.49
C ARG A 107 -1.32 16.55 -6.83
N ARG A 108 -1.68 17.75 -7.32
CA ARG A 108 -3.04 18.04 -7.77
C ARG A 108 -3.35 17.27 -9.05
N GLU A 109 -2.41 17.26 -9.99
CA GLU A 109 -2.53 16.50 -11.24
C GLU A 109 -2.66 14.99 -10.96
N GLN A 110 -1.92 14.45 -10.00
CA GLN A 110 -2.02 13.03 -9.62
C GLN A 110 -3.41 12.61 -9.14
N THR A 111 -4.28 13.52 -8.71
CA THR A 111 -5.67 13.19 -8.33
C THR A 111 -6.53 12.80 -9.53
N THR A 112 -6.08 13.03 -10.77
CA THR A 112 -6.76 12.55 -11.98
C THR A 112 -6.44 11.09 -12.30
N LEU A 113 -5.45 10.48 -11.61
CA LEU A 113 -5.16 9.06 -11.77
C LEU A 113 -6.30 8.20 -11.20
N PRO A 114 -6.61 7.06 -11.84
CA PRO A 114 -7.58 6.12 -11.29
C PRO A 114 -7.26 5.75 -9.84
N ASN A 115 -8.30 5.65 -9.02
CA ASN A 115 -8.24 5.29 -7.59
C ASN A 115 -7.57 6.31 -6.66
N VAL A 116 -6.78 7.26 -7.15
CA VAL A 116 -6.15 8.29 -6.31
C VAL A 116 -7.22 9.27 -5.82
N ILE A 117 -7.17 9.63 -4.53
CA ILE A 117 -8.08 10.62 -3.94
C ILE A 117 -7.38 11.45 -2.87
N ALA A 118 -7.66 12.74 -2.83
CA ALA A 118 -7.11 13.68 -1.85
C ALA A 118 -8.15 13.96 -0.75
N ILE A 119 -8.50 12.93 0.03
CA ILE A 119 -9.38 13.04 1.20
C ILE A 119 -8.70 12.36 2.39
N SER A 120 -8.72 13.01 3.56
CA SER A 120 -8.15 12.51 4.81
C SER A 120 -8.66 11.12 5.21
N GLY A 121 -7.84 10.31 5.87
CA GLY A 121 -8.24 9.00 6.39
C GLY A 121 -7.55 7.78 5.79
N GLY A 122 -6.52 7.95 4.97
CA GLY A 122 -5.68 6.87 4.45
C GLY A 122 -4.27 6.87 5.06
N VAL A 123 -3.79 5.72 5.51
CA VAL A 123 -2.47 5.53 6.12
C VAL A 123 -1.74 4.32 5.50
N PRO A 124 -0.45 4.45 5.13
CA PRO A 124 0.33 3.32 4.62
C PRO A 124 0.64 2.33 5.75
N ILE A 125 0.53 1.03 5.45
CA ILE A 125 0.98 -0.04 6.35
C ILE A 125 2.45 -0.32 6.03
N LYS A 126 3.33 -0.19 7.03
CA LYS A 126 4.78 -0.27 6.86
C LYS A 126 5.39 -1.35 7.74
N VAL A 127 6.48 -1.93 7.25
CA VAL A 127 7.44 -2.68 8.07
C VAL A 127 8.81 -2.03 7.86
N GLY A 128 9.33 -1.37 8.89
CA GLY A 128 10.44 -0.43 8.72
C GLY A 128 10.11 0.63 7.65
N ASN A 129 10.93 0.70 6.59
CA ASN A 129 10.73 1.62 5.47
C ASN A 129 9.87 1.03 4.34
N ASP A 130 9.54 -0.26 4.39
CA ASP A 130 8.82 -0.94 3.32
C ASP A 130 7.31 -0.78 3.49
N VAL A 131 6.66 -0.19 2.49
CA VAL A 131 5.19 -0.19 2.41
C VAL A 131 4.73 -1.55 1.91
N ILE A 132 3.91 -2.21 2.74
CA ILE A 132 3.36 -3.54 2.47
C ILE A 132 1.86 -3.52 2.16
N GLY A 133 1.23 -2.34 2.28
CA GLY A 133 -0.18 -2.13 2.01
C GLY A 133 -0.64 -0.74 2.42
N GLY A 134 -1.95 -0.53 2.48
CA GLY A 134 -2.56 0.69 2.98
C GLY A 134 -3.89 0.40 3.63
N VAL A 135 -4.27 1.23 4.58
CA VAL A 135 -5.58 1.20 5.23
C VAL A 135 -6.24 2.56 5.03
N GLY A 136 -7.54 2.54 4.76
CA GLY A 136 -8.34 3.74 4.59
C GLY A 136 -9.67 3.59 5.28
N LEU A 137 -10.16 4.67 5.88
CA LEU A 137 -11.45 4.73 6.56
C LEU A 137 -12.24 5.94 6.07
N SER A 138 -13.57 5.81 6.01
CA SER A 138 -14.46 6.90 5.61
C SER A 138 -15.80 6.83 6.32
N GLY A 139 -16.32 7.99 6.72
CA GLY A 139 -17.67 8.13 7.27
C GLY A 139 -17.75 9.03 8.49
N SER A 140 -16.61 9.41 9.08
CA SER A 140 -16.56 10.46 10.11
C SER A 140 -16.67 11.86 9.47
N PRO A 141 -16.85 12.93 10.28
CA PRO A 141 -16.82 14.33 9.84
C PRO A 141 -15.42 14.83 9.39
N GLY A 142 -14.66 14.02 8.64
CA GLY A 142 -13.31 14.35 8.17
C GLY A 142 -12.19 14.02 9.16
N VAL A 143 -12.45 13.17 10.15
CA VAL A 143 -11.51 12.77 11.22
C VAL A 143 -11.30 11.26 11.25
N ASP A 144 -11.12 10.67 10.05
CA ASP A 144 -11.00 9.21 9.87
C ASP A 144 -9.62 8.67 10.28
N GLU A 145 -8.54 9.47 10.09
CA GLU A 145 -7.15 9.04 10.34
C GLU A 145 -6.89 8.56 11.79
N PRO A 146 -7.38 9.23 12.85
CA PRO A 146 -7.25 8.74 14.22
C PRO A 146 -7.77 7.31 14.45
N CYS A 147 -8.91 6.95 13.85
CA CYS A 147 -9.44 5.58 13.95
C CYS A 147 -8.53 4.58 13.24
N VAL A 148 -8.01 4.95 12.07
CA VAL A 148 -7.04 4.13 11.34
C VAL A 148 -5.77 3.90 12.16
N MET A 149 -5.26 4.95 12.81
CA MET A 149 -4.08 4.85 13.68
C MET A 149 -4.34 3.92 14.88
N ALA A 150 -5.53 4.01 15.50
CA ALA A 150 -5.91 3.10 16.58
C ALA A 150 -5.90 1.62 16.13
N GLY A 151 -6.31 1.34 14.89
CA GLY A 151 -6.21 0.02 14.30
C GLY A 151 -4.77 -0.46 14.05
N LEU A 152 -3.91 0.42 13.54
CA LEU A 152 -2.49 0.12 13.31
C LEU A 152 -1.74 -0.13 14.62
N ASP A 153 -2.08 0.59 15.69
CA ASP A 153 -1.45 0.43 16.99
C ASP A 153 -1.65 -0.99 17.57
N LYS A 154 -2.74 -1.69 17.22
CA LYS A 154 -2.99 -3.08 17.66
C LYS A 154 -2.02 -4.10 17.09
N VAL A 155 -1.34 -3.79 15.99
CA VAL A 155 -0.43 -4.71 15.30
C VAL A 155 1.00 -4.19 15.24
N LYS A 156 1.32 -3.12 15.98
CA LYS A 156 2.62 -2.45 15.92
C LYS A 156 3.80 -3.39 16.16
N ASP A 157 3.68 -4.32 17.09
CA ASP A 157 4.73 -5.30 17.41
C ASP A 157 4.94 -6.33 16.28
N GLN A 158 3.94 -6.51 15.42
CA GLN A 158 4.01 -7.39 14.25
C GLN A 158 4.55 -6.67 13.01
N LEU A 159 4.70 -5.34 13.07
CA LEU A 159 5.12 -4.46 11.97
C LEU A 159 6.56 -3.91 12.14
N GLN A 160 7.37 -4.53 13.00
CA GLN A 160 8.75 -4.14 13.26
C GLN A 160 9.73 -4.61 12.15
#